data_AF-A0A7Z9SYA9-F1
#
_entry.id   AF-A0A7Z9SYA9-F1
#
_cell.length_a   1.000
_cell.length_b   1.000
_cell.length_c   1.000
_cell.angle_alpha   90.00
_cell.angle_beta   90.00
_cell.angle_gamma   90.00
#
_symmetry.space_group_name_H-M   'P 1'
#
loop_
_entity.id
_entity.type
_entity.pdbx_description
1 polymer ?
#
loop_
_entity_poly.entity_id
_entity_poly.type
_entity_poly.pdbx_seq_one_letter_code
_entity_poly.pdbx_strand_id
1 'polypeptide(L)'
;GLLDRPDTERNDMEKQGIAALEYLEPIIVFLTDLSGTSGYSIEIQKALHDELKTRYSNYSWIDVYSKSDLEPDFSLDYPNSISVSVMDNRGIEELESELVRICKD
;
A
#
# COMPACT_ATOMS: atom_id res chain seq x y z
N GLY A 1 2.46 8.58 6.23
CA GLY A 1 2.22 7.22 6.74
C GLY A 1 3.30 6.86 7.72
N LEU A 2 3.37 5.60 8.17
CA LEU A 2 4.35 5.19 9.17
C LEU A 2 5.78 5.00 8.62
N LEU A 3 5.99 5.11 7.30
CA LEU A 3 7.16 4.54 6.63
C LEU A 3 7.96 5.54 5.79
N ASP A 4 7.55 6.80 5.77
CA ASP A 4 7.96 7.82 4.78
C ASP A 4 9.37 8.42 5.02
N ARG A 5 10.09 7.97 6.05
CA ARG A 5 11.36 8.56 6.51
C ARG A 5 12.42 7.49 6.74
N PRO A 6 13.73 7.82 6.67
CA PRO A 6 14.80 6.89 7.00
C PRO A 6 14.62 6.27 8.40
N ASP A 7 15.05 5.02 8.60
CA ASP A 7 14.95 4.29 9.88
C ASP A 7 15.41 5.15 11.09
N THR A 8 16.44 5.98 10.91
CA THR A 8 17.02 6.86 11.93
C THR A 8 16.16 8.07 12.29
N GLU A 9 15.25 8.48 11.41
CA GLU A 9 14.39 9.67 11.55
C GLU A 9 12.95 9.32 11.90
N ARG A 10 12.64 8.02 12.03
CA ARG A 10 11.32 7.51 12.39
C ARG A 10 11.03 7.72 13.88
N ASN A 11 9.81 8.13 14.18
CA ASN A 11 9.30 8.22 15.55
C ASN A 11 8.96 6.83 16.11
N ASP A 12 8.62 6.76 17.40
CA ASP A 12 8.42 5.46 18.08
C ASP A 12 7.20 4.68 17.55
N MET A 13 6.14 5.34 17.07
CA MET A 13 5.00 4.67 16.43
C MET A 13 5.41 4.06 15.08
N GLU A 14 6.22 4.79 14.31
CA GLU A 14 6.74 4.35 13.00
C GLU A 14 7.65 3.13 13.14
N LYS A 15 8.52 3.13 14.17
CA LYS A 15 9.37 1.98 14.51
C LYS A 15 8.55 0.76 14.93
N GLN A 16 7.45 0.94 15.66
CA GLN A 16 6.54 -0.16 15.99
C GLN A 16 5.88 -0.76 14.75
N GLY A 17 5.48 0.07 13.77
CA GLY A 17 4.95 -0.41 12.50
C GLY A 17 5.92 -1.33 11.76
N ILE A 18 7.21 -0.97 11.74
CA ILE A 18 8.26 -1.78 11.09
C ILE A 18 8.54 -3.06 11.87
N ALA A 19 8.64 -2.98 13.19
CA ALA A 19 8.82 -4.16 14.02
C ALA A 19 7.66 -5.16 13.82
N ALA A 20 6.42 -4.67 13.70
CA ALA A 20 5.28 -5.52 13.39
C ALA A 20 5.43 -6.24 12.05
N LEU A 21 5.94 -5.56 11.01
CA LEU A 21 6.26 -6.20 9.73
C LEU A 21 7.33 -7.28 9.91
N GLU A 22 8.41 -7.00 10.65
CA GLU A 22 9.53 -7.93 10.81
C GLU A 22 9.19 -9.21 11.58
N TYR A 23 8.28 -9.16 12.56
CA TYR A 23 8.00 -10.30 13.45
C TYR A 23 6.73 -11.08 13.13
N LEU A 24 5.80 -10.53 12.35
CA LEU A 24 4.48 -11.14 12.13
C LEU A 24 4.29 -11.75 10.74
N GLU A 25 5.22 -11.54 9.82
CA GLU A 25 5.12 -11.95 8.41
C GLU A 25 3.73 -11.66 7.80
N PRO A 26 3.22 -10.42 7.86
CA PRO A 26 1.85 -10.11 7.49
C PRO A 26 1.66 -10.05 5.97
N ILE A 27 0.39 -10.08 5.54
CA ILE A 27 0.01 -9.64 4.20
C ILE A 27 0.14 -8.11 4.13
N ILE A 28 0.90 -7.61 3.17
CA ILE A 28 1.10 -6.18 2.96
C ILE A 28 0.08 -5.69 1.93
N VAL A 29 -0.80 -4.78 2.33
CA VAL A 29 -1.68 -4.04 1.43
C VAL A 29 -1.10 -2.65 1.24
N PHE A 30 -0.59 -2.35 0.04
CA PHE A 30 0.03 -1.06 -0.26
C PHE A 30 -0.95 -0.16 -1.02
N LEU A 31 -1.27 1.00 -0.45
CA LEU A 31 -2.20 1.95 -1.06
C LEU A 31 -1.44 3.06 -1.79
N THR A 32 -1.71 3.20 -3.08
CA THR A 32 -1.23 4.29 -3.92
C THR A 32 -2.38 5.20 -4.31
N ASP A 33 -2.20 6.50 -4.20
CA ASP A 33 -3.17 7.53 -4.60
C ASP A 33 -2.69 8.19 -5.91
N LEU A 34 -3.38 7.87 -7.01
CA LEU A 34 -3.11 8.43 -8.33
C LEU A 34 -3.76 9.80 -8.55
N SER A 35 -4.64 10.26 -7.65
CA SER A 35 -5.32 11.57 -7.75
C SER A 35 -4.46 12.74 -7.30
N GLY A 36 -3.29 12.48 -6.70
CA GLY A 36 -2.43 13.53 -6.13
C GLY A 36 -2.96 14.19 -4.85
N THR A 37 -4.11 13.75 -4.32
CA THR A 37 -4.76 14.38 -3.16
C THR A 37 -4.28 13.84 -1.81
N SER A 38 -3.33 12.90 -1.79
CA SER A 38 -2.77 12.29 -0.56
C SER A 38 -1.84 13.22 0.23
N GLY A 39 -1.34 14.28 -0.40
CA GLY A 39 -0.28 15.14 0.14
C GLY A 39 1.13 14.61 -0.10
N TYR A 40 1.28 13.48 -0.81
CA TYR A 40 2.57 12.91 -1.21
C TYR A 40 2.67 12.87 -2.74
N SER A 41 3.83 13.27 -3.27
CA SER A 41 4.07 13.17 -4.70
C SER A 41 4.07 11.71 -5.16
N ILE A 42 3.74 11.48 -6.42
CA ILE A 42 3.68 10.13 -6.98
C ILE A 42 5.06 9.44 -6.95
N GLU A 43 6.14 10.22 -7.08
CA GLU A 43 7.51 9.74 -7.02
C GLU A 43 7.86 9.22 -5.62
N ILE A 44 7.42 9.93 -4.57
CA ILE A 44 7.62 9.50 -3.18
C ILE A 44 6.85 8.21 -2.90
N GLN A 45 5.60 8.14 -3.33
CA GLN A 45 4.78 6.93 -3.17
C GLN A 45 5.42 5.72 -3.87
N LYS A 46 5.89 5.92 -5.12
CA LYS A 46 6.57 4.87 -5.89
C LYS A 46 7.90 4.44 -5.25
N ALA A 47 8.71 5.39 -4.79
CA ALA A 47 9.98 5.08 -4.15
C ALA A 47 9.78 4.25 -2.88
N LEU A 48 8.80 4.63 -2.05
CA LEU A 48 8.44 3.88 -0.84
C LEU A 48 7.92 2.48 -1.17
N HIS A 49 7.06 2.36 -2.18
CA HIS A 49 6.58 1.07 -2.67
C HIS A 49 7.76 0.15 -3.05
N ASP A 50 8.66 0.62 -3.91
CA ASP A 50 9.78 -0.17 -4.41
C ASP A 50 10.74 -0.59 -3.28
N GLU A 51 11.01 0.31 -2.33
CA GLU A 51 11.82 0.04 -1.14
C GLU A 51 11.23 -1.10 -0.31
N LEU A 52 9.95 -0.98 0.06
CA LEU A 52 9.28 -1.97 0.91
C LEU A 52 9.06 -3.29 0.17
N LYS A 53 8.69 -3.25 -1.12
CA LYS A 53 8.52 -4.45 -1.96
C LYS A 53 9.80 -5.26 -2.07
N THR A 54 10.94 -4.57 -2.13
CA THR A 54 12.26 -5.22 -2.12
C THR A 54 12.56 -5.81 -0.74
N ARG A 55 12.35 -5.04 0.33
CA ARG A 55 12.67 -5.42 1.71
C ARG A 55 11.84 -6.63 2.19
N TYR A 56 10.56 -6.67 1.84
CA TYR A 56 9.62 -7.72 2.25
C TYR A 56 9.14 -8.55 1.05
N SER A 57 10.06 -8.86 0.14
CA SER A 57 9.77 -9.62 -1.10
C SER A 57 9.28 -11.05 -0.86
N ASN A 58 9.50 -11.58 0.34
CA ASN A 58 9.03 -12.89 0.78
C ASN A 58 7.63 -12.88 1.40
N TYR A 59 7.01 -11.72 1.60
CA TYR A 59 5.65 -11.62 2.14
C TYR A 59 4.62 -11.59 1.00
N SER A 60 3.35 -11.85 1.34
CA SER A 60 2.24 -11.67 0.40
C SER A 60 1.91 -10.18 0.25
N TRP A 61 1.66 -9.74 -0.97
CA TRP A 61 1.37 -8.35 -1.29
C TRP A 61 0.07 -8.19 -2.08
N ILE A 62 -0.65 -7.12 -1.79
CA ILE A 62 -1.74 -6.61 -2.62
C ILE A 62 -1.48 -5.13 -2.88
N ASP A 63 -1.30 -4.77 -4.15
CA ASP A 63 -1.11 -3.39 -4.57
C ASP A 63 -2.49 -2.79 -4.89
N VAL A 64 -2.80 -1.64 -4.30
CA VAL A 64 -4.14 -1.05 -4.32
C VAL A 64 -4.07 0.40 -4.79
N TYR A 65 -4.88 0.76 -5.78
CA TYR A 65 -5.14 2.17 -6.08
C TYR A 65 -6.30 2.67 -5.25
N SER A 66 -6.01 3.58 -4.33
CA SER A 66 -7.01 4.23 -3.49
C SER A 66 -7.68 5.41 -4.21
N LYS A 67 -8.84 5.85 -3.70
CA LYS A 67 -9.60 7.00 -4.23
C LYS A 67 -9.91 6.88 -5.72
N SER A 68 -10.17 5.66 -6.21
CA SER A 68 -10.47 5.42 -7.63
C SER A 68 -11.80 6.04 -8.11
N ASP A 69 -12.56 6.70 -7.23
CA ASP A 69 -13.67 7.58 -7.57
C ASP A 69 -13.22 8.90 -8.21
N LEU A 70 -11.95 9.30 -8.00
CA LEU A 70 -11.36 10.50 -8.56
C LEU A 70 -10.65 10.19 -9.89
N GLU A 71 -10.58 11.20 -10.76
CA GLU A 71 -9.75 11.12 -11.97
C GLU A 71 -8.26 11.05 -11.57
N PRO A 72 -7.48 10.15 -12.18
CA PRO A 72 -6.06 10.04 -11.90
C PRO A 72 -5.29 11.19 -12.56
N ASP A 73 -4.50 11.90 -11.76
CA ASP A 73 -3.53 12.90 -12.24
C ASP A 73 -2.22 12.25 -12.73
N PHE A 74 -1.98 11.00 -12.31
CA PHE A 74 -0.77 10.25 -12.61
C PHE A 74 -1.07 8.84 -13.13
N SER A 75 -0.16 8.30 -13.94
CA SER A 75 -0.22 6.94 -14.45
C SER A 75 0.92 6.11 -13.82
N LEU A 76 0.53 5.09 -13.07
CA LEU A 76 1.39 4.01 -12.63
C LEU A 76 0.66 2.70 -12.91
N ASP A 77 1.41 1.65 -13.22
CA ASP A 77 0.87 0.32 -13.49
C ASP A 77 1.61 -0.71 -12.62
N TYR A 78 0.98 -1.09 -11.52
CA TYR A 78 1.37 -2.24 -10.72
C TYR A 78 0.62 -3.48 -11.21
N PRO A 79 1.33 -4.61 -11.40
CA PRO A 79 0.72 -5.83 -11.88
C PRO A 79 -0.33 -6.34 -10.90
N ASN A 80 -1.51 -6.71 -11.42
CA ASN A 80 -2.64 -7.24 -10.63
C ASN A 80 -3.12 -6.28 -9.52
N SER A 81 -3.00 -4.98 -9.72
CA SER A 81 -3.50 -3.99 -8.77
C SER A 81 -5.02 -3.94 -8.72
N ILE A 82 -5.57 -3.70 -7.52
CA ILE A 82 -7.01 -3.55 -7.28
C ILE A 82 -7.34 -2.06 -7.13
N SER A 83 -8.32 -1.57 -7.89
CA SER A 83 -8.79 -0.18 -7.78
C SER A 83 -9.93 -0.09 -6.78
N VAL A 84 -9.76 0.72 -5.72
CA VAL A 84 -10.73 0.84 -4.63
C VAL A 84 -11.15 2.29 -4.36
N SER A 85 -12.41 2.46 -3.97
CA SER A 85 -12.88 3.69 -3.36
C SER A 85 -13.87 3.41 -2.24
N VAL A 86 -13.65 4.08 -1.12
CA VAL A 86 -14.57 4.07 0.02
C VAL A 86 -15.77 4.99 -0.19
N MET A 87 -15.69 5.90 -1.17
CA MET A 87 -16.74 6.89 -1.43
C MET A 87 -17.92 6.26 -2.16
N ASP A 88 -17.66 5.34 -3.09
CA ASP A 88 -18.68 4.64 -3.89
C ASP A 88 -18.67 3.11 -3.68
N ASN A 89 -17.90 2.62 -2.71
CA ASN A 89 -17.72 1.20 -2.37
C ASN A 89 -17.10 0.34 -3.51
N ARG A 90 -16.48 0.96 -4.52
CA ARG A 90 -15.81 0.26 -5.62
C ARG A 90 -14.64 -0.56 -5.10
N GLY A 91 -14.52 -1.80 -5.60
CA GLY A 91 -13.36 -2.67 -5.37
C GLY A 91 -13.19 -3.17 -3.93
N ILE A 92 -14.05 -2.77 -2.98
CA ILE A 92 -13.94 -3.17 -1.58
C ILE A 92 -14.19 -4.68 -1.42
N GLU A 93 -15.24 -5.21 -2.04
CA GLU A 93 -15.54 -6.66 -2.01
C GLU A 93 -14.48 -7.50 -2.72
N GLU A 94 -13.88 -6.96 -3.78
CA GLU A 94 -12.78 -7.61 -4.52
C GLU A 94 -11.52 -7.68 -3.65
N LEU A 95 -11.15 -6.58 -3.00
CA LEU A 95 -10.04 -6.53 -2.05
C LEU A 95 -10.26 -7.48 -0.87
N GLU A 96 -11.47 -7.54 -0.30
CA GLU A 96 -11.81 -8.47 0.77
C GLU A 96 -11.68 -9.93 0.31
N SER A 97 -12.20 -10.25 -0.87
CA SER A 97 -12.13 -11.60 -1.43
C SER A 97 -10.69 -12.04 -1.65
N GLU A 98 -9.85 -11.14 -2.15
CA GLU A 98 -8.42 -11.41 -2.37
C GLU A 98 -7.66 -11.61 -1.05
N LEU A 99 -7.94 -10.79 -0.04
CA LEU A 99 -7.38 -10.97 1.31
C LEU A 99 -7.78 -12.32 1.91
N VAL A 100 -9.05 -12.70 1.81
CA VAL A 100 -9.54 -13.99 2.30
C VAL A 100 -8.89 -15.16 1.55
N ARG A 101 -8.62 -15.00 0.25
CA ARG A 101 -7.93 -16.01 -0.56
C ARG A 101 -6.51 -16.23 -0.03
N ILE A 102 -5.73 -15.16 0.11
CA ILE A 102 -4.33 -15.23 0.57
C ILE A 102 -4.24 -15.74 2.01
N CYS A 103 -5.15 -15.35 2.91
CA CYS A 103 -5.16 -15.83 4.29
C CYS A 103 -5.48 -17.33 4.45
N LYS A 104 -6.05 -17.97 3.41
CA LYS A 104 -6.45 -19.38 3.44
C LYS A 104 -5.43 -20.31 2.77
N ASP A 105 -4.49 -19.74 2.02
CA ASP A 105 -3.36 -20.45 1.42
C ASP A 105 -2.26 -20.71 2.47
#